data_AF-A0A3C1Y4D3-F1
#
_entry.id   AF-A0A3C1Y4D3-F1
#
_cell.length_a   1.000
_cell.length_b   1.000
_cell.length_c   1.000
_cell.angle_alpha   90.00
_cell.angle_beta   90.00
_cell.angle_gamma   90.00
#
_symmetry.space_group_name_H-M   'P 1'
#
loop_
_entity.id
_entity.type
_entity.pdbx_description
1 polymer ?
#
loop_
_entity_poly.entity_id
_entity_poly.type
_entity_poly.pdbx_seq_one_letter_code
_entity_poly.pdbx_strand_id
1 'polypeptide(L)'
;AEGVLPGGLGVRRKAVSYYVHAAGYSQSLKSRGLVYAYALAVSEENASGGEIVTAPTCGSCGIVPAVLYHLHSSKGFSEKRILRALATAGLFGNVVKHNASVSGAEVGCQGEVGVACAMAAAAASQLFGGTPAQIEYSAEMGLEHHLGLTCDPVCGLVQIPCIERNAYAAARALDANLY
;
A
#
# COMPACT_ATOMS: atom_id res chain seq x y z
N ALA A 1 14.95 9.69 -1.00
CA ALA A 1 16.41 9.90 -1.00
C ALA A 1 17.09 8.80 -1.83
N GLU A 2 18.31 9.04 -2.31
CA GLU A 2 19.16 7.98 -2.86
C GLU A 2 20.01 7.34 -1.75
N GLY A 3 20.54 6.14 -1.99
CA GLY A 3 21.44 5.47 -1.05
C GLY A 3 21.19 3.97 -0.90
N VAL A 4 21.89 3.37 0.07
CA VAL A 4 21.79 1.96 0.46
C VAL A 4 21.12 1.88 1.83
N LEU A 5 20.16 0.98 1.99
CA LEU A 5 19.48 0.74 3.26
C LEU A 5 20.43 0.09 4.29
N PRO A 6 20.25 0.39 5.59
CA PRO A 6 21.03 -0.25 6.65
C PRO A 6 20.72 -1.76 6.77
N GLY A 7 21.38 -2.48 7.68
CA GLY A 7 21.07 -3.90 7.94
C GLY A 7 21.85 -4.92 7.11
N GLY A 8 22.81 -4.49 6.30
CA GLY A 8 23.83 -5.39 5.72
C GLY A 8 23.40 -6.17 4.47
N LEU A 9 22.17 -6.01 3.98
CA LEU A 9 21.68 -6.66 2.75
C LEU A 9 22.13 -5.97 1.45
N GLY A 10 22.70 -4.76 1.53
CA GLY A 10 23.13 -4.01 0.35
C GLY A 10 21.98 -3.53 -0.55
N VAL A 11 20.75 -3.46 -0.02
CA VAL A 11 19.54 -3.04 -0.77
C VAL A 11 19.63 -1.56 -1.09
N ARG A 12 19.66 -1.22 -2.39
CA ARG A 12 19.62 0.17 -2.86
C ARG A 12 18.19 0.70 -2.84
N ARG A 13 18.03 1.97 -2.47
CA ARG A 13 16.79 2.72 -2.65
C ARG A 13 16.47 2.85 -4.14
N LYS A 14 15.21 2.59 -4.50
CA LYS A 14 14.68 2.54 -5.87
C LYS A 14 13.58 3.58 -6.11
N ALA A 15 12.97 4.16 -5.07
CA ALA A 15 11.84 5.07 -5.22
C ALA A 15 12.07 6.21 -6.23
N VAL A 16 13.24 6.88 -6.14
CA VAL A 16 13.62 7.97 -7.07
C VAL A 16 13.72 7.46 -8.51
N SER A 17 14.33 6.30 -8.71
CA SER A 17 14.42 5.68 -10.03
C SER A 17 13.04 5.40 -10.60
N TYR A 18 12.13 4.77 -9.84
CA TYR A 18 10.77 4.52 -10.30
C TYR A 18 10.02 5.81 -10.63
N TYR A 19 10.20 6.87 -9.83
CA TYR A 19 9.57 8.17 -10.08
C TYR A 19 10.03 8.79 -11.41
N VAL A 20 11.35 8.81 -11.66
CA VAL A 20 11.94 9.36 -12.88
C VAL A 20 11.51 8.55 -14.11
N HIS A 21 11.57 7.21 -14.03
CA HIS A 21 11.14 6.34 -15.14
C HIS A 21 9.65 6.51 -15.46
N ALA A 22 8.80 6.65 -14.43
CA ALA A 22 7.37 6.87 -14.63
C ALA A 22 7.05 8.13 -15.45
N ALA A 23 7.88 9.17 -15.36
CA ALA A 23 7.70 10.39 -16.15
C ALA A 23 7.83 10.16 -17.67
N GLY A 24 8.65 9.18 -18.09
CA GLY A 24 8.87 8.81 -19.48
C GLY A 24 7.88 7.79 -20.06
N TYR A 25 6.95 7.29 -19.25
CA TYR A 25 6.00 6.25 -19.66
C TYR A 25 4.71 6.81 -20.27
N SER A 26 4.05 5.97 -21.09
CA SER A 26 2.68 6.19 -21.53
C SER A 26 1.72 6.30 -20.33
N GLN A 27 0.54 6.91 -20.52
CA GLN A 27 -0.32 7.30 -19.39
C GLN A 27 -0.67 6.16 -18.42
N SER A 28 -0.95 4.95 -18.91
CA SER A 28 -1.28 3.79 -18.05
C SER A 28 -0.07 3.31 -17.26
N LEU A 29 1.09 3.17 -17.91
CA LEU A 29 2.34 2.77 -17.29
C LEU A 29 2.87 3.85 -16.32
N LYS A 30 2.65 5.12 -16.63
CA LYS A 30 2.96 6.26 -15.75
C LYS A 30 2.17 6.19 -14.46
N SER A 31 0.86 5.92 -14.53
CA SER A 31 0.01 5.78 -13.36
C SER A 31 0.54 4.71 -12.39
N ARG A 32 0.83 3.51 -12.92
CA ARG A 32 1.37 2.40 -12.13
C ARG A 32 2.77 2.69 -11.60
N GLY A 33 3.65 3.27 -12.43
CA GLY A 33 5.00 3.65 -12.04
C GLY A 33 5.04 4.66 -10.90
N LEU A 34 4.13 5.65 -10.90
CA LEU A 34 4.01 6.62 -9.81
C LEU A 34 3.55 5.97 -8.50
N VAL A 35 2.55 5.09 -8.55
CA VAL A 35 2.07 4.36 -7.35
C VAL A 35 3.19 3.52 -6.74
N TYR A 36 3.98 2.83 -7.59
CA TYR A 36 5.16 2.11 -7.13
C TYR A 36 6.18 3.06 -6.50
N ALA A 37 6.50 4.17 -7.16
CA ALA A 37 7.44 5.15 -6.62
C ALA A 37 7.03 5.65 -5.22
N TYR A 38 5.74 5.94 -5.02
CA TYR A 38 5.21 6.41 -3.74
C TYR A 38 5.26 5.34 -2.65
N ALA A 39 4.84 4.11 -2.95
CA ALA A 39 4.86 3.00 -2.00
C ALA A 39 6.30 2.62 -1.61
N LEU A 40 7.22 2.61 -2.58
CA LEU A 40 8.64 2.39 -2.36
C LEU A 40 9.24 3.50 -1.50
N ALA A 41 8.90 4.77 -1.76
CA ALA A 41 9.43 5.90 -1.00
C ALA A 41 9.13 5.75 0.50
N VAL A 42 7.88 5.44 0.84
CA VAL A 42 7.45 5.26 2.24
C VAL A 42 8.09 4.01 2.86
N SER A 43 8.14 2.89 2.13
CA SER A 43 8.69 1.63 2.63
C SER A 43 10.21 1.69 2.83
N GLU A 44 10.92 2.38 1.95
CA GLU A 44 12.37 2.65 2.08
C GLU A 44 12.67 3.58 3.25
N GLU A 45 11.77 4.54 3.54
CA GLU A 45 11.91 5.42 4.70
C GLU A 45 11.75 4.65 6.01
N ASN A 46 10.73 3.78 6.09
CA ASN A 46 10.55 2.84 7.18
C ASN A 46 11.80 1.98 7.41
N ALA A 47 12.31 1.36 6.33
CA ALA A 47 13.50 0.51 6.40
C ALA A 47 14.77 1.24 6.83
N SER A 48 14.78 2.57 6.74
CA SER A 48 15.90 3.42 7.17
C SER A 48 15.75 3.99 8.58
N GLY A 49 14.65 3.68 9.28
CA GLY A 49 14.38 4.21 10.62
C GLY A 49 13.86 5.66 10.62
N GLY A 50 13.28 6.12 9.51
CA GLY A 50 12.63 7.42 9.43
C GLY A 50 11.29 7.46 10.17
N GLU A 51 10.64 8.63 10.16
CA GLU A 51 9.30 8.80 10.73
C GLU A 51 8.24 8.17 9.83
N ILE A 52 7.35 7.38 10.41
CA ILE A 52 6.35 6.60 9.67
C ILE A 52 4.98 6.68 10.36
N VAL A 53 3.94 6.38 9.58
CA VAL A 53 2.58 6.17 10.07
C VAL A 53 2.17 4.75 9.73
N THR A 54 1.66 4.01 10.71
CA THR A 54 1.21 2.62 10.53
C THR A 54 -0.04 2.56 9.64
N ALA A 55 -0.10 1.61 8.70
CA ALA A 55 -1.30 1.42 7.87
C ALA A 55 -1.49 -0.04 7.35
N PRO A 56 -1.92 -1.00 8.19
CA PRO A 56 -2.13 -0.90 9.64
C PRO A 56 -0.86 -1.16 10.46
N THR A 57 0.26 -1.57 9.85
CA THR A 57 1.55 -1.76 10.53
C THR A 57 2.66 -0.95 9.86
N CYS A 58 3.85 -0.92 10.46
CA CYS A 58 5.03 -0.32 9.83
C CYS A 58 5.45 -1.09 8.57
N GLY A 59 5.24 -2.40 8.53
CA GLY A 59 5.60 -3.25 7.39
C GLY A 59 4.75 -3.01 6.14
N SER A 60 3.54 -2.48 6.29
CA SER A 60 2.59 -2.19 5.21
C SER A 60 2.27 -0.69 5.05
N CYS A 61 3.06 0.18 5.69
CA CYS A 61 2.81 1.62 5.75
C CYS A 61 2.78 2.34 4.40
N GLY A 62 3.35 1.77 3.34
CA GLY A 62 3.44 2.41 2.03
C GLY A 62 2.17 2.33 1.19
N ILE A 63 1.26 1.39 1.47
CA ILE A 63 0.16 1.04 0.56
C ILE A 63 -0.93 2.11 0.52
N VAL A 64 -1.55 2.39 1.67
CA VAL A 64 -2.62 3.39 1.81
C VAL A 64 -2.17 4.78 1.35
N PRO A 65 -1.03 5.34 1.82
CA PRO A 65 -0.61 6.67 1.38
C PRO A 65 -0.26 6.71 -0.10
N ALA A 66 0.35 5.67 -0.69
CA ALA A 66 0.65 5.66 -2.12
C ALA A 66 -0.61 5.75 -2.98
N VAL A 67 -1.65 4.99 -2.64
CA VAL A 67 -2.93 5.02 -3.36
C VAL A 67 -3.62 6.37 -3.20
N LEU A 68 -3.78 6.87 -1.97
CA LEU A 68 -4.48 8.13 -1.72
C LEU A 68 -3.72 9.33 -2.30
N TYR A 69 -2.39 9.36 -2.18
CA TYR A 69 -1.57 10.42 -2.76
C TYR A 69 -1.61 10.39 -4.28
N HIS A 70 -1.60 9.21 -4.90
CA HIS A 70 -1.78 9.09 -6.35
C HIS A 70 -3.14 9.61 -6.81
N LEU A 71 -4.23 9.22 -6.13
CA LEU A 71 -5.57 9.69 -6.45
C LEU A 71 -5.72 11.21 -6.25
N HIS A 72 -5.11 11.76 -5.21
CA HIS A 72 -5.07 13.21 -5.00
C HIS A 72 -4.30 13.92 -6.12
N SER A 73 -3.03 13.54 -6.31
CA SER A 73 -2.09 14.26 -7.19
C SER A 73 -2.37 14.05 -8.68
N SER A 74 -2.83 12.86 -9.09
CA SER A 74 -3.00 12.49 -10.51
C SER A 74 -4.45 12.55 -10.99
N LYS A 75 -5.44 12.43 -10.09
CA LYS A 75 -6.87 12.50 -10.45
C LYS A 75 -7.59 13.73 -9.91
N GLY A 76 -6.91 14.55 -9.10
CA GLY A 76 -7.44 15.83 -8.62
C GLY A 76 -8.56 15.71 -7.58
N PHE A 77 -8.66 14.58 -6.86
CA PHE A 77 -9.60 14.47 -5.76
C PHE A 77 -9.23 15.45 -4.64
N SER A 78 -10.20 16.20 -4.13
CA SER A 78 -9.96 17.19 -3.09
C SER A 78 -9.54 16.55 -1.77
N GLU A 79 -8.77 17.28 -0.96
CA GLU A 79 -8.30 16.83 0.35
C GLU A 79 -9.45 16.33 1.24
N LYS A 80 -10.59 17.06 1.25
CA LYS A 80 -11.79 16.64 1.98
C LYS A 80 -12.31 15.26 1.54
N ARG A 81 -12.20 14.90 0.25
CA ARG A 81 -12.57 13.57 -0.24
C ARG A 81 -11.54 12.53 0.18
N ILE A 82 -10.25 12.85 0.11
CA ILE A 82 -9.16 11.98 0.57
C ILE A 82 -9.31 11.64 2.06
N LEU A 83 -9.63 12.62 2.90
CA LEU A 83 -9.86 12.40 4.34
C LEU A 83 -11.03 11.46 4.61
N ARG A 84 -12.13 11.57 3.84
CA ARG A 84 -13.26 10.64 3.93
C ARG A 84 -12.87 9.23 3.48
N ALA A 85 -12.08 9.12 2.41
CA ALA A 85 -11.57 7.84 1.93
C ALA A 85 -10.63 7.17 2.94
N LEU A 86 -9.80 7.97 3.62
CA LEU A 86 -8.95 7.50 4.71
C LEU A 86 -9.78 6.96 5.88
N ALA A 87 -10.91 7.61 6.21
CA ALA A 87 -11.85 7.07 7.20
C ALA A 87 -12.45 5.73 6.76
N THR A 88 -12.81 5.58 5.47
CA THR A 88 -13.24 4.29 4.90
C THR A 88 -12.14 3.24 5.02
N ALA A 89 -10.89 3.57 4.69
CA ALA A 89 -9.74 2.68 4.88
C ALA A 89 -9.66 2.19 6.35
N GLY A 90 -9.77 3.11 7.30
CA GLY A 90 -9.75 2.81 8.74
C GLY A 90 -10.89 1.87 9.17
N LEU A 91 -12.09 2.03 8.62
CA LEU A 91 -13.22 1.13 8.90
C LEU A 91 -12.90 -0.32 8.51
N PHE A 92 -12.35 -0.55 7.31
CA PHE A 92 -11.98 -1.90 6.87
C PHE A 92 -10.82 -2.49 7.69
N GLY A 93 -9.85 -1.67 8.09
CA GLY A 93 -8.80 -2.08 9.03
C GLY A 93 -9.38 -2.55 10.36
N ASN A 94 -10.38 -1.81 10.90
CA ASN A 94 -11.09 -2.18 12.13
C ASN A 94 -11.91 -3.46 11.96
N VAL A 95 -12.58 -3.66 10.82
CA VAL A 95 -13.35 -4.89 10.55
C VAL A 95 -12.42 -6.10 10.59
N VAL A 96 -11.26 -6.05 9.94
CA VAL A 96 -10.31 -7.16 10.00
C VAL A 96 -9.77 -7.35 11.42
N LYS A 97 -9.39 -6.27 12.12
CA LYS A 97 -8.87 -6.38 13.48
C LYS A 97 -9.91 -6.85 14.50
N HIS A 98 -11.20 -6.60 14.27
CA HIS A 98 -12.27 -7.10 15.11
C HIS A 98 -12.46 -8.61 14.96
N ASN A 99 -12.34 -9.13 13.74
CA ASN A 99 -12.58 -10.54 13.43
C ASN A 99 -11.33 -11.42 13.52
N ALA A 100 -10.14 -10.82 13.42
CA ALA A 100 -8.86 -11.52 13.36
C ALA A 100 -7.70 -10.61 13.83
N SER A 101 -6.47 -10.97 13.47
CA SER A 101 -5.29 -10.14 13.76
C SER A 101 -4.80 -9.38 12.52
N VAL A 102 -4.11 -8.27 12.78
CA VAL A 102 -3.32 -7.53 11.78
C VAL A 102 -1.81 -7.71 12.02
N SER A 103 -1.42 -8.60 12.94
CA SER A 103 -0.03 -8.88 13.26
C SER A 103 0.54 -9.87 12.26
N GLY A 104 1.63 -9.47 11.59
CA GLY A 104 2.39 -10.35 10.71
C GLY A 104 2.90 -11.61 11.41
N ALA A 105 3.13 -11.53 12.72
CA ALA A 105 3.62 -12.65 13.53
C ALA A 105 2.53 -13.68 13.86
N GLU A 106 1.24 -13.30 13.84
CA GLU A 106 0.13 -14.18 14.23
C GLU A 106 -0.54 -14.82 13.02
N VAL A 107 -0.74 -14.05 11.95
CA VAL A 107 -1.51 -14.47 10.78
C VAL A 107 -0.75 -14.34 9.47
N GLY A 108 0.56 -14.06 9.53
CA GLY A 108 1.36 -13.79 8.34
C GLY A 108 1.13 -12.40 7.75
N CYS A 109 1.85 -12.11 6.67
CA CYS A 109 1.84 -10.80 6.02
C CYS A 109 0.51 -10.49 5.32
N GLN A 110 -0.38 -11.48 5.14
CA GLN A 110 -1.78 -11.23 4.77
C GLN A 110 -2.49 -10.30 5.77
N GLY A 111 -2.17 -10.39 7.06
CA GLY A 111 -2.71 -9.52 8.11
C GLY A 111 -2.18 -8.08 8.07
N GLU A 112 -1.07 -7.85 7.36
CA GLU A 112 -0.42 -6.54 7.28
C GLU A 112 -0.60 -5.93 5.90
N VAL A 113 0.04 -6.53 4.89
CA VAL A 113 0.03 -6.08 3.49
C VAL A 113 -1.31 -6.38 2.83
N GLY A 114 -1.89 -7.56 3.09
CA GLY A 114 -3.21 -7.91 2.56
C GLY A 114 -4.31 -6.99 3.10
N VAL A 115 -4.30 -6.74 4.42
CA VAL A 115 -5.23 -5.80 5.06
C VAL A 115 -5.03 -4.37 4.54
N ALA A 116 -3.79 -3.90 4.42
CA ALA A 116 -3.51 -2.58 3.86
C ALA A 116 -4.00 -2.46 2.39
N CYS A 117 -3.88 -3.53 1.60
CA CYS A 117 -4.42 -3.60 0.24
C CYS A 117 -5.95 -3.46 0.25
N ALA A 118 -6.64 -4.22 1.11
CA ALA A 118 -8.09 -4.15 1.28
C ALA A 118 -8.56 -2.75 1.71
N MET A 119 -7.88 -2.17 2.70
CA MET A 119 -8.12 -0.80 3.18
C MET A 119 -8.01 0.23 2.06
N ALA A 120 -6.94 0.15 1.26
CA ALA A 120 -6.71 1.07 0.15
C ALA A 120 -7.69 0.86 -1.01
N ALA A 121 -8.08 -0.39 -1.29
CA ALA A 121 -9.06 -0.73 -2.33
C ALA A 121 -10.46 -0.18 -2.00
N ALA A 122 -10.94 -0.37 -0.77
CA ALA A 122 -12.19 0.22 -0.31
C ALA A 122 -12.16 1.76 -0.36
N ALA A 123 -11.05 2.37 0.06
CA ALA A 123 -10.90 3.83 0.01
C ALA A 123 -10.95 4.36 -1.43
N ALA A 124 -10.28 3.67 -2.37
CA ALA A 124 -10.36 4.01 -3.79
C ALA A 124 -11.79 3.86 -4.32
N SER A 125 -12.46 2.73 -4.06
CA SER A 125 -13.85 2.48 -4.48
C SER A 125 -14.81 3.55 -3.97
N GLN A 126 -14.67 3.93 -2.69
CA GLN A 126 -15.43 5.03 -2.11
C GLN A 126 -15.17 6.37 -2.82
N LEU A 127 -13.92 6.68 -3.17
CA LEU A 127 -13.60 7.91 -3.91
C LEU A 127 -14.24 7.95 -5.29
N PHE A 128 -14.33 6.81 -5.98
CA PHE A 128 -14.98 6.71 -7.29
C PHE A 128 -16.51 6.62 -7.22
N GLY A 129 -17.09 6.66 -6.02
CA GLY A 129 -18.55 6.69 -5.83
C GLY A 129 -19.19 5.30 -5.78
N GLY A 130 -18.40 4.27 -5.45
CA GLY A 130 -18.91 2.92 -5.25
C GLY A 130 -20.00 2.86 -4.19
N THR A 131 -20.99 1.99 -4.40
CA THR A 131 -21.99 1.63 -3.39
C THR A 131 -21.33 0.86 -2.24
N PRO A 132 -21.96 0.75 -1.05
CA PRO A 132 -21.42 -0.07 0.04
C PRO A 132 -21.02 -1.48 -0.39
N ALA A 133 -21.84 -2.14 -1.22
CA ALA A 133 -21.54 -3.47 -1.75
C ALA A 133 -20.29 -3.49 -2.65
N GLN A 134 -20.09 -2.48 -3.51
CA GLN A 134 -18.88 -2.37 -4.34
C GLN A 134 -17.64 -2.05 -3.50
N ILE A 135 -17.78 -1.23 -2.46
CA ILE A 135 -16.68 -0.91 -1.54
C ILE A 135 -16.23 -2.18 -0.80
N GLU A 136 -17.18 -2.96 -0.29
CA GLU A 136 -16.92 -4.26 0.34
C GLU A 136 -16.27 -5.25 -0.64
N TYR A 137 -16.78 -5.33 -1.87
CA TYR A 137 -16.23 -6.19 -2.91
C TYR A 137 -14.78 -5.81 -3.27
N SER A 138 -14.47 -4.52 -3.44
CA SER A 138 -13.10 -4.06 -3.69
C SER A 138 -12.15 -4.41 -2.53
N ALA A 139 -12.61 -4.27 -1.28
CA ALA A 139 -11.80 -4.68 -0.12
C ALA A 139 -11.56 -6.18 -0.07
N GLU A 140 -12.60 -6.97 -0.34
CA GLU A 140 -12.55 -8.42 -0.39
C GLU A 140 -11.52 -8.89 -1.42
N MET A 141 -11.61 -8.44 -2.68
CA MET A 141 -10.61 -8.74 -3.72
C MET A 141 -9.19 -8.34 -3.31
N GLY A 142 -9.05 -7.17 -2.66
CA GLY A 142 -7.77 -6.69 -2.15
C GLY A 142 -7.15 -7.66 -1.13
N LEU A 143 -7.97 -8.23 -0.25
CA LEU A 143 -7.54 -9.20 0.75
C LEU A 143 -7.32 -10.60 0.13
N GLU A 144 -8.24 -11.04 -0.74
CA GLU A 144 -8.26 -12.36 -1.39
C GLU A 144 -6.92 -12.64 -2.09
N HIS A 145 -6.42 -11.66 -2.86
CA HIS A 145 -5.16 -11.78 -3.59
C HIS A 145 -3.90 -11.82 -2.71
N HIS A 146 -4.05 -11.78 -1.39
CA HIS A 146 -2.97 -11.91 -0.41
C HIS A 146 -3.19 -13.06 0.57
N LEU A 147 -4.23 -13.90 0.40
CA LEU A 147 -4.48 -15.05 1.27
C LEU A 147 -3.32 -16.05 1.21
N GLY A 148 -2.88 -16.51 2.38
CA GLY A 148 -1.73 -17.42 2.54
C GLY A 148 -0.37 -16.73 2.53
N LEU A 149 -0.31 -15.39 2.43
CA LEU A 149 0.96 -14.67 2.42
C LEU A 149 1.64 -14.70 3.79
N THR A 150 2.74 -15.43 3.90
CA THR A 150 3.51 -15.60 5.13
C THR A 150 4.38 -14.39 5.46
N CYS A 151 4.79 -14.27 6.72
CA CYS A 151 5.77 -13.28 7.19
C CYS A 151 7.10 -13.98 7.50
N ASP A 152 7.99 -14.04 6.50
CA ASP A 152 9.34 -14.61 6.63
C ASP A 152 10.35 -13.72 5.88
N PRO A 153 10.70 -12.54 6.44
CA PRO A 153 11.60 -11.61 5.80
C PRO A 153 13.07 -12.02 5.91
N VAL A 154 13.86 -11.67 4.91
CA VAL A 154 15.30 -11.96 4.86
C VAL A 154 16.00 -11.30 6.05
N CYS A 155 16.74 -12.11 6.82
CA CYS A 155 17.45 -11.67 8.03
C CYS A 155 16.54 -11.00 9.09
N GLY A 156 15.22 -11.23 9.05
CA GLY A 156 14.29 -10.58 9.97
C GLY A 156 14.05 -9.08 9.70
N LEU A 157 14.57 -8.55 8.59
CA LEU A 157 14.55 -7.12 8.29
C LEU A 157 13.31 -6.73 7.48
N VAL A 158 12.72 -5.57 7.77
CA VAL A 158 11.58 -5.01 7.01
C VAL A 158 12.06 -4.38 5.70
N GLN A 159 12.70 -5.21 4.86
CA GLN A 159 13.27 -4.83 3.57
C GLN A 159 12.82 -5.80 2.47
N ILE A 160 13.31 -7.04 2.50
CA ILE A 160 12.96 -8.07 1.53
C ILE A 160 12.11 -9.13 2.25
N PRO A 161 10.89 -9.46 1.78
CA PRO A 161 10.19 -8.93 0.60
C PRO A 161 9.27 -7.72 0.88
N CYS A 162 9.39 -7.09 2.05
CA CYS A 162 8.43 -6.10 2.55
C CYS A 162 8.27 -4.87 1.63
N ILE A 163 9.38 -4.36 1.09
CA ILE A 163 9.38 -3.13 0.28
C ILE A 163 8.63 -3.35 -1.04
N GLU A 164 8.95 -4.42 -1.78
CA GLU A 164 8.24 -4.72 -3.02
C GLU A 164 6.77 -5.10 -2.77
N ARG A 165 6.47 -5.81 -1.66
CA ARG A 165 5.09 -6.15 -1.30
C ARG A 165 4.21 -4.91 -1.18
N ASN A 166 4.71 -3.79 -0.63
CA ASN A 166 3.97 -2.54 -0.58
C ASN A 166 3.65 -1.97 -1.98
N ALA A 167 4.62 -1.99 -2.88
CA ALA A 167 4.43 -1.50 -4.25
C ALA A 167 3.39 -2.33 -5.01
N TYR A 168 3.50 -3.66 -4.97
CA TYR A 168 2.57 -4.56 -5.65
C TYR A 168 1.15 -4.50 -5.05
N ALA A 169 1.04 -4.45 -3.71
CA ALA A 169 -0.25 -4.32 -3.04
C ALA A 169 -0.93 -2.97 -3.34
N ALA A 170 -0.17 -1.87 -3.42
CA ALA A 170 -0.73 -0.56 -3.80
C ALA A 170 -1.30 -0.55 -5.22
N ALA A 171 -0.61 -1.17 -6.20
CA ALA A 171 -1.17 -1.32 -7.54
C ALA A 171 -2.38 -2.26 -7.54
N ARG A 172 -2.32 -3.37 -6.79
CA ARG A 172 -3.45 -4.30 -6.68
C ARG A 172 -4.70 -3.64 -6.12
N ALA A 173 -4.55 -2.77 -5.12
CA ALA A 173 -5.66 -2.01 -4.55
C ALA A 173 -6.36 -1.12 -5.60
N LEU A 174 -5.61 -0.51 -6.52
CA LEU A 174 -6.18 0.26 -7.63
C LEU A 174 -6.84 -0.63 -8.70
N ASP A 175 -6.26 -1.79 -8.98
CA ASP A 175 -6.85 -2.75 -9.92
C ASP A 175 -8.20 -3.29 -9.38
N ALA A 176 -8.31 -3.50 -8.05
CA ALA A 176 -9.55 -3.97 -7.38
C ALA A 176 -10.68 -2.92 -7.33
N ASN A 177 -10.37 -1.64 -7.58
CA ASN A 177 -11.34 -0.55 -7.65
C ASN A 177 -12.08 -0.45 -9.01
N LEU A 178 -11.71 -1.25 -10.01
CA LEU A 178 -12.31 -1.17 -11.36
C LEU A 178 -13.73 -1.76 -11.47
N TYR A 179 -14.35 -2.18 -10.36
CA TYR A 179 -15.66 -2.84 -10.27
C TYR A 179 -16.60 -2.08 -9.32
#